data_AF-A0A165I516-F1
#
_entry.id   AF-A0A165I516-F1
#
_cell.length_a   1.000
_cell.length_b   1.000
_cell.length_c   1.000
_cell.angle_alpha   90.00
_cell.angle_beta   90.00
_cell.angle_gamma   90.00
#
_symmetry.space_group_name_H-M   'P 1'
#
loop_
_entity.id
_entity.type
_entity.pdbx_description
1 polymer ?
#
loop_
_entity_poly.entity_id
_entity_poly.type
_entity_poly.pdbx_seq_one_letter_code
_entity_poly.pdbx_strand_id
1 'polypeptide(L)'
;MTTSAPERVSRLRVLGIAVLVLAALGLSAGFLLIFSWSIDETHFDRPSAEFDAFADEVAAVPGVGVVEKERWVEAPAFWSPMTSLRVTVERSALPAVLDLACASGYPDPVDWGLTVRTPSRTEVSVFAEPVASGCPDFRLDVVPTVDAVDRLAPGRIVQAAVWEDGRLAFSDLLDGRSEMSSMVPFVAAADDLRRAAGVEADRDIEISGPRLTAVPAPGESAAYAAMLRTLIDEYGVTDFWDGAGGGTPIDGVARTQIMGDPATRESVEAAVRASGLRLADAPVVFREY
;
A
#
# COMPACT_ATOMS: atom_id res chain seq x y z
N MET A 1 -65.45 -14.64 48.97
CA MET A 1 -64.56 -15.73 48.52
C MET A 1 -64.24 -15.52 47.05
N THR A 2 -62.99 -15.15 46.75
CA THR A 2 -62.22 -15.42 45.52
C THR A 2 -60.95 -14.58 45.64
N THR A 3 -60.03 -15.02 46.49
CA THR A 3 -58.65 -14.53 46.52
C THR A 3 -57.96 -15.01 45.25
N SER A 4 -57.71 -14.09 44.32
CA SER A 4 -56.84 -14.34 43.15
C SER A 4 -55.43 -14.68 43.65
N ALA A 5 -54.96 -15.88 43.32
CA ALA A 5 -53.60 -16.30 43.61
C ALA A 5 -52.61 -15.40 42.84
N PRO A 6 -51.51 -14.94 43.44
CA PRO A 6 -50.47 -14.26 42.68
C PRO A 6 -49.87 -15.27 41.70
N GLU A 7 -50.01 -15.02 40.39
CA GLU A 7 -49.32 -15.79 39.36
C GLU A 7 -47.82 -15.72 39.65
N ARG A 8 -47.25 -16.82 40.18
CA ARG A 8 -45.81 -16.97 40.26
C ARG A 8 -45.29 -17.02 38.83
N VAL A 9 -44.83 -15.89 38.32
CA VAL A 9 -44.07 -15.81 37.08
C VAL A 9 -42.94 -16.83 37.19
N SER A 10 -43.00 -17.90 36.40
CA SER A 10 -42.05 -18.98 36.52
C SER A 10 -40.64 -18.42 36.25
N ARG A 11 -39.66 -18.83 37.04
CA ARG A 11 -38.26 -18.38 36.88
C ARG A 11 -37.75 -18.62 35.44
N LEU A 12 -38.31 -19.62 34.76
CA LEU A 12 -38.09 -19.91 33.34
C LEU A 12 -38.57 -18.80 32.40
N ARG A 13 -39.72 -18.16 32.68
CA ARG A 13 -40.19 -17.01 31.90
C ARG A 13 -39.32 -15.78 32.11
N VAL A 14 -38.89 -15.53 33.35
CA VAL A 14 -37.97 -14.41 33.66
C VAL A 14 -36.61 -14.62 32.99
N LEU A 15 -36.06 -15.84 33.06
CA LEU A 15 -34.80 -16.20 32.40
C LEU A 15 -34.93 -16.10 30.87
N GLY A 16 -36.04 -16.57 30.29
CA GLY A 16 -36.30 -16.48 28.86
C GLY A 16 -36.36 -15.03 28.37
N ILE A 17 -37.04 -14.13 29.09
CA ILE A 17 -37.08 -12.70 28.77
C ILE A 17 -35.69 -12.07 28.90
N ALA A 18 -34.94 -12.39 29.96
CA ALA A 18 -33.59 -11.84 30.15
C ALA A 18 -32.63 -12.25 29.02
N VAL A 19 -32.68 -13.51 28.58
CA VAL A 19 -31.89 -13.98 27.42
C VAL A 19 -32.30 -13.27 26.14
N LEU A 20 -33.60 -13.07 25.92
CA LEU A 20 -34.12 -12.35 24.74
C LEU A 20 -33.67 -10.90 24.72
N VAL A 21 -33.68 -10.21 25.88
CA VAL A 21 -33.20 -8.84 26.02
C VAL A 21 -31.69 -8.76 25.78
N LEU A 22 -30.90 -9.67 26.35
CA LEU A 22 -29.45 -9.70 26.13
C LEU A 22 -29.11 -10.01 24.66
N ALA A 23 -29.83 -10.93 24.02
CA ALA A 23 -29.66 -11.22 22.60
C ALA A 23 -30.03 -10.01 21.73
N ALA A 24 -31.13 -9.31 22.03
CA ALA A 24 -31.53 -8.11 21.31
C ALA A 24 -30.51 -6.97 21.47
N LEU A 25 -29.97 -6.78 22.67
CA LEU A 25 -28.91 -5.80 22.92
C LEU A 25 -27.61 -6.16 22.19
N GLY A 26 -27.20 -7.43 22.22
CA GLY A 26 -26.03 -7.92 21.50
C GLY A 26 -26.16 -7.75 19.99
N LEU A 27 -27.33 -8.08 19.42
CA LEU A 27 -27.63 -7.88 18.00
C LEU A 27 -27.67 -6.40 17.62
N SER A 28 -28.23 -5.54 18.48
CA SER A 28 -28.29 -4.10 18.22
C SER A 28 -26.90 -3.46 18.27
N ALA A 29 -26.08 -3.84 19.25
CA ALA A 29 -24.69 -3.38 19.35
C ALA A 29 -23.84 -3.90 18.17
N GLY A 30 -24.01 -5.17 17.78
CA GLY A 30 -23.35 -5.74 16.60
C GLY A 30 -23.78 -5.05 15.30
N PHE A 31 -25.06 -4.77 15.13
CA PHE A 31 -25.58 -4.02 13.99
C PHE A 31 -25.02 -2.60 13.94
N LEU A 32 -24.97 -1.88 15.07
CA LEU A 32 -24.38 -0.54 15.14
C LEU A 32 -22.88 -0.54 14.82
N LEU A 33 -22.14 -1.57 15.23
CA LEU A 33 -20.71 -1.71 14.90
C LEU A 33 -20.52 -1.97 13.39
N ILE A 34 -21.27 -2.91 12.80
CA ILE A 34 -21.18 -3.21 11.36
C ILE A 34 -21.61 -2.00 10.54
N PHE A 35 -22.69 -1.32 10.94
CA PHE A 35 -23.17 -0.12 10.26
C PHE A 35 -22.16 1.03 10.38
N SER A 36 -21.52 1.21 11.55
CA SER A 36 -20.43 2.17 11.73
C SER A 36 -19.24 1.87 10.82
N TRP A 37 -18.89 0.60 10.63
CA TRP A 37 -17.81 0.20 9.72
C TRP A 37 -18.20 0.34 8.24
N SER A 38 -19.50 0.26 7.92
CA SER A 38 -20.01 0.44 6.54
C SER A 38 -20.19 1.91 6.16
N ILE A 39 -20.19 2.82 7.14
CA ILE A 39 -20.36 4.27 6.94
C ILE A 39 -19.04 4.93 6.48
N ASP A 40 -17.91 4.28 6.72
CA ASP A 40 -16.54 4.79 6.57
C ASP A 40 -16.10 5.10 5.12
N GLU A 41 -16.97 4.90 4.11
CA GLU A 41 -16.61 5.09 2.69
C GLU A 41 -17.61 5.95 1.89
N THR A 42 -18.67 6.50 2.50
CA THR A 42 -19.62 7.34 1.72
C THR A 42 -19.14 8.78 1.64
N HIS A 43 -18.61 9.18 0.48
CA HIS A 43 -18.22 10.56 0.17
C HIS A 43 -19.45 11.44 -0.10
N PHE A 44 -19.54 12.59 0.56
CA PHE A 44 -20.54 13.62 0.28
C PHE A 44 -19.86 14.91 -0.19
N ASP A 45 -20.13 15.30 -1.44
CA ASP A 45 -19.49 16.45 -2.08
C ASP A 45 -19.57 17.73 -1.25
N ARG A 46 -18.42 18.42 -1.17
CA ARG A 46 -18.24 19.76 -0.59
C ARG A 46 -17.45 20.65 -1.54
N PRO A 47 -18.09 21.19 -2.59
CA PRO A 47 -17.42 22.07 -3.55
C PRO A 47 -16.76 23.29 -2.88
N SER A 48 -15.63 23.75 -3.41
CA SER A 48 -14.93 24.98 -3.00
C SER A 48 -14.35 25.67 -4.22
N ALA A 49 -14.72 26.93 -4.42
CA ALA A 49 -14.20 27.74 -5.53
C ALA A 49 -12.70 28.02 -5.37
N GLU A 50 -12.21 28.12 -4.13
CA GLU A 50 -10.79 28.26 -3.85
C GLU A 50 -10.02 27.00 -4.24
N PHE A 51 -10.54 25.82 -3.92
CA PHE A 51 -9.93 24.55 -4.32
C PHE A 51 -9.99 24.34 -5.83
N ASP A 52 -11.11 24.72 -6.45
CA ASP A 52 -11.25 24.65 -7.90
C ASP A 52 -10.22 25.52 -8.62
N ALA A 53 -10.02 26.76 -8.15
CA ALA A 53 -9.01 27.66 -8.69
C ALA A 53 -7.59 27.08 -8.51
N PHE A 54 -7.29 26.50 -7.34
CA PHE A 54 -6.00 25.86 -7.11
C PHE A 54 -5.75 24.67 -8.06
N ALA A 55 -6.75 23.81 -8.25
CA ALA A 55 -6.64 22.71 -9.19
C ALA A 55 -6.48 23.19 -10.65
N ASP A 56 -7.14 24.28 -11.02
CA ASP A 56 -6.99 24.90 -12.34
C ASP A 56 -5.58 25.49 -12.54
N GLU A 57 -4.96 26.08 -11.51
CA GLU A 57 -3.56 26.53 -11.53
C GLU A 57 -2.60 25.36 -11.80
N VAL A 58 -2.82 24.22 -11.12
CA VAL A 58 -2.03 23.00 -11.35
C VAL A 58 -2.25 22.45 -12.76
N ALA A 59 -3.50 22.44 -13.23
CA ALA A 59 -3.84 21.97 -14.58
C ALA A 59 -3.24 22.84 -15.70
N ALA A 60 -2.96 24.12 -15.40
CA ALA A 60 -2.37 25.06 -16.34
C ALA A 60 -0.85 24.89 -16.53
N VAL A 61 -0.18 24.09 -15.68
CA VAL A 61 1.26 23.84 -15.81
C VAL A 61 1.56 23.05 -17.10
N PRO A 62 2.42 23.55 -18.00
CA PRO A 62 2.77 22.82 -19.23
C PRO A 62 3.36 21.44 -18.92
N GLY A 63 2.76 20.39 -19.48
CA GLY A 63 3.14 19.00 -19.23
C GLY A 63 2.28 18.28 -18.17
N VAL A 64 1.32 18.98 -17.53
CA VAL A 64 0.23 18.34 -16.79
C VAL A 64 -0.84 17.87 -17.78
N GLY A 65 -1.28 16.61 -17.64
CA GLY A 65 -2.23 15.98 -18.55
C GLY A 65 -3.63 15.84 -17.97
N VAL A 66 -3.73 15.30 -16.76
CA VAL A 66 -5.01 15.04 -16.07
C VAL A 66 -4.90 15.53 -14.64
N VAL A 67 -5.93 16.25 -14.18
CA VAL A 67 -6.10 16.65 -12.78
C VAL A 67 -7.47 16.16 -12.33
N GLU A 68 -7.47 15.17 -11.46
CA GLU A 68 -8.66 14.72 -10.75
C GLU A 68 -8.69 15.39 -9.39
N LYS A 69 -9.82 16.00 -9.08
CA LYS A 69 -10.00 16.76 -7.84
C LYS A 69 -11.28 16.31 -7.16
N GLU A 70 -11.21 16.14 -5.86
CA GLU A 70 -12.36 15.79 -5.05
C GLU A 70 -12.28 16.53 -3.71
N ARG A 71 -13.43 17.02 -3.25
CA ARG A 71 -13.57 17.56 -1.90
C ARG A 71 -14.87 17.06 -1.33
N TRP A 72 -14.80 16.32 -0.23
CA TRP A 72 -15.94 15.62 0.34
C TRP A 72 -15.92 15.68 1.87
N VAL A 73 -17.02 15.30 2.50
CA VAL A 73 -17.05 14.93 3.91
C VAL A 73 -17.55 13.50 4.05
N GLU A 74 -17.10 12.84 5.10
CA GLU A 74 -17.53 11.49 5.43
C GLU A 74 -18.53 11.49 6.58
N ALA A 75 -19.45 10.55 6.52
CA ALA A 75 -20.34 10.23 7.62
C ALA A 75 -19.54 9.52 8.74
N PRO A 76 -19.91 9.66 10.03
CA PRO A 76 -20.99 10.50 10.56
C PRO A 76 -20.53 11.92 10.91
N ALA A 77 -19.25 12.27 10.71
CA ALA A 77 -18.70 13.55 11.14
C ALA A 77 -19.26 14.73 10.33
N PHE A 78 -19.33 14.63 9.00
CA PHE A 78 -19.88 15.63 8.07
C PHE A 78 -19.33 17.08 8.20
N TRP A 79 -18.35 17.35 9.06
CA TRP A 79 -17.89 18.71 9.41
C TRP A 79 -16.45 19.03 8.98
N SER A 80 -15.58 18.03 8.82
CA SER A 80 -14.19 18.20 8.38
C SER A 80 -14.05 17.74 6.94
N PRO A 81 -14.01 18.64 5.95
CA PRO A 81 -13.85 18.24 4.57
C PRO A 81 -12.47 17.66 4.33
N MET A 82 -12.41 16.54 3.61
CA MET A 82 -11.21 16.02 3.00
C MET A 82 -11.09 16.59 1.59
N THR A 83 -9.85 16.81 1.15
CA THR A 83 -9.54 17.34 -0.17
C THR A 83 -8.48 16.42 -0.78
N SER A 84 -8.71 15.95 -2.00
CA SER A 84 -7.75 15.12 -2.74
C SER A 84 -7.50 15.70 -4.13
N LEU A 85 -6.24 15.67 -4.54
CA LEU A 85 -5.79 16.11 -5.86
C LEU A 85 -4.86 15.05 -6.46
N ARG A 86 -5.31 14.38 -7.53
CA ARG A 86 -4.52 13.41 -8.29
C ARG A 86 -4.10 14.02 -9.62
N VAL A 87 -2.80 14.12 -9.85
CA VAL A 87 -2.21 14.82 -10.98
C VAL A 87 -1.40 13.83 -11.81
N THR A 88 -1.77 13.67 -13.08
CA THR A 88 -0.92 13.02 -14.07
C THR A 88 -0.04 14.06 -14.75
N VAL A 89 1.28 13.89 -14.67
CA VAL A 89 2.26 14.88 -15.13
C VAL A 89 3.40 14.22 -15.91
N GLU A 90 3.92 14.89 -16.92
CA GLU A 90 5.14 14.49 -17.61
C GLU A 90 6.36 14.73 -16.73
N ARG A 91 7.37 13.86 -16.85
CA ARG A 91 8.60 13.97 -16.06
C ARG A 91 9.26 15.35 -16.13
N SER A 92 9.25 16.02 -17.27
CA SER A 92 9.82 17.37 -17.43
C SER A 92 9.08 18.45 -16.64
N ALA A 93 7.80 18.26 -16.35
CA ALA A 93 6.95 19.22 -15.65
C ALA A 93 6.88 18.97 -14.13
N LEU A 94 7.29 17.78 -13.68
CA LEU A 94 7.27 17.38 -12.27
C LEU A 94 7.88 18.43 -11.31
N PRO A 95 9.09 19.00 -11.56
CA PRO A 95 9.65 20.02 -10.66
C PRO A 95 8.75 21.26 -10.52
N ALA A 96 8.14 21.72 -11.62
CA ALA A 96 7.27 22.89 -11.59
C ALA A 96 5.95 22.62 -10.82
N VAL A 97 5.41 21.41 -10.92
CA VAL A 97 4.24 21.00 -10.12
C VAL A 97 4.58 20.94 -8.64
N LEU A 98 5.74 20.39 -8.27
CA LEU A 98 6.18 20.36 -6.87
C LEU A 98 6.41 21.77 -6.31
N ASP A 99 7.06 22.65 -7.08
CA ASP A 99 7.26 24.06 -6.71
C ASP A 99 5.91 24.77 -6.50
N LEU A 100 4.94 24.55 -7.41
CA LEU A 100 3.60 25.11 -7.30
C LEU A 100 2.85 24.58 -6.07
N ALA A 101 2.91 23.27 -5.80
CA ALA A 101 2.31 22.65 -4.64
C ALA A 101 2.90 23.22 -3.33
N CYS A 102 4.21 23.42 -3.28
CA CYS A 102 4.92 24.04 -2.17
C CYS A 102 4.61 25.51 -1.96
N ALA A 103 4.43 26.27 -3.04
CA ALA A 103 4.15 27.70 -3.00
C ALA A 103 2.66 28.02 -2.87
N SER A 104 1.79 27.00 -2.87
CA SER A 104 0.35 27.16 -2.85
C SER A 104 -0.12 27.97 -1.64
N GLY A 105 -1.02 28.92 -1.89
CA GLY A 105 -1.72 29.67 -0.85
C GLY A 105 -3.03 29.01 -0.39
N TYR A 106 -3.36 27.82 -0.90
CA TYR A 106 -4.58 27.11 -0.53
C TYR A 106 -4.52 26.70 0.95
N PRO A 107 -5.52 27.07 1.78
CA PRO A 107 -5.39 27.00 3.23
C PRO A 107 -5.72 25.63 3.83
N ASP A 108 -6.43 24.76 3.09
CA ASP A 108 -6.87 23.48 3.61
C ASP A 108 -5.87 22.35 3.26
N PRO A 109 -5.73 21.32 4.10
CA PRO A 109 -4.90 20.15 3.79
C PRO A 109 -5.39 19.43 2.53
N VAL A 110 -4.46 18.97 1.70
CA VAL A 110 -4.74 18.24 0.46
C VAL A 110 -3.99 16.91 0.48
N ASP A 111 -4.70 15.82 0.25
CA ASP A 111 -4.13 14.52 -0.09
C ASP A 111 -3.65 14.56 -1.55
N TRP A 112 -2.35 14.38 -1.77
CA TRP A 112 -1.74 14.49 -3.09
C TRP A 112 -1.45 13.11 -3.67
N GLY A 113 -1.89 12.90 -4.91
CA GLY A 113 -1.40 11.82 -5.76
C GLY A 113 -0.69 12.40 -6.98
N LEU A 114 0.54 11.96 -7.25
CA LEU A 114 1.23 12.28 -8.51
C LEU A 114 1.44 10.98 -9.29
N THR A 115 0.98 10.94 -10.54
CA THR A 115 1.35 9.91 -11.50
C THR A 115 2.24 10.53 -12.57
N VAL A 116 3.52 10.18 -12.54
CA VAL A 116 4.54 10.78 -13.40
C VAL A 116 4.82 9.88 -14.59
N ARG A 117 4.56 10.40 -15.80
CA ARG A 117 4.88 9.73 -17.07
C ARG A 117 6.26 10.11 -17.55
N THR A 118 7.06 9.11 -17.85
CA THR A 118 8.47 9.27 -18.23
C THR A 118 8.70 9.01 -19.72
N PRO A 119 9.84 9.44 -20.30
CA PRO A 119 10.16 9.20 -21.70
C PRO A 119 10.24 7.71 -22.07
N SER A 120 10.64 6.82 -21.14
CA SER A 120 10.72 5.37 -21.39
C SER A 120 9.36 4.67 -21.23
N ARG A 121 8.26 5.43 -21.15
CA ARG A 121 6.89 4.95 -20.92
C ARG A 121 6.68 4.29 -19.56
N THR A 122 7.55 4.58 -18.59
CA THR A 122 7.32 4.23 -17.19
C THR A 122 6.35 5.23 -16.57
N GLU A 123 5.43 4.72 -15.76
CA GLU A 123 4.55 5.52 -14.91
C GLU A 123 4.94 5.29 -13.45
N VAL A 124 5.20 6.38 -12.72
CA VAL A 124 5.51 6.31 -11.29
C VAL A 124 4.47 7.06 -10.50
N SER A 125 3.77 6.36 -9.62
CA SER A 125 2.76 6.95 -8.73
C SER A 125 3.30 7.12 -7.32
N VAL A 126 3.17 8.32 -6.77
CA VAL A 126 3.51 8.65 -5.38
C VAL A 126 2.34 9.35 -4.71
N PHE A 127 2.19 9.14 -3.40
CA PHE A 127 1.10 9.73 -2.61
C PHE A 127 1.68 10.43 -1.38
N ALA A 128 1.08 11.55 -1.01
CA ALA A 128 1.43 12.29 0.20
C ALA A 128 0.17 12.56 1.01
N GLU A 129 0.24 12.23 2.29
CA GLU A 129 -0.82 12.50 3.24
C GLU A 129 -1.06 14.00 3.41
N PRO A 130 -2.29 14.40 3.78
CA PRO A 130 -2.64 15.80 3.98
C PRO A 130 -1.82 16.43 5.12
N VAL A 131 -1.04 17.45 4.79
CA VAL A 131 -0.32 18.29 5.76
C VAL A 131 -1.12 19.55 6.07
N ALA A 132 -1.08 20.01 7.33
CA ALA A 132 -1.85 21.17 7.79
C ALA A 132 -1.52 22.48 7.03
N SER A 133 -0.28 22.61 6.56
CA SER A 133 0.20 23.73 5.74
C SER A 133 1.57 23.39 5.15
N GLY A 134 1.87 23.92 3.96
CA GLY A 134 3.19 23.82 3.33
C GLY A 134 3.26 22.78 2.22
N CYS A 135 4.49 22.39 1.87
CA CYS A 135 4.76 21.41 0.82
C CYS A 135 4.16 20.04 1.13
N PRO A 136 3.64 19.31 0.13
CA PRO A 136 3.30 17.91 0.29
C PRO A 136 4.53 17.10 0.72
N ASP A 137 4.38 16.26 1.74
CA ASP A 137 5.43 15.36 2.20
C ASP A 137 5.20 13.94 1.66
N PHE A 138 5.86 13.63 0.54
CA PHE A 138 5.85 12.28 -0.05
C PHE A 138 6.73 11.29 0.71
N ARG A 139 7.46 11.73 1.75
CA ARG A 139 8.44 10.96 2.53
C ARG A 139 9.61 10.39 1.73
N LEU A 140 9.77 10.84 0.48
CA LEU A 140 10.83 10.46 -0.44
C LEU A 140 11.13 11.61 -1.41
N ASP A 141 12.33 11.61 -1.98
CA ASP A 141 12.73 12.55 -3.02
C ASP A 141 12.12 12.15 -4.37
N VAL A 142 10.97 12.75 -4.72
CA VAL A 142 10.14 12.32 -5.86
C VAL A 142 10.91 12.39 -7.18
N VAL A 143 11.58 13.50 -7.46
CA VAL A 143 12.29 13.73 -8.73
C VAL A 143 13.37 12.68 -9.00
N PRO A 144 14.38 12.48 -8.12
CA PRO A 144 15.40 11.45 -8.34
C PRO A 144 14.83 10.02 -8.27
N THR A 145 13.77 9.78 -7.49
CA THR A 145 13.08 8.49 -7.47
C THR A 145 12.50 8.14 -8.84
N VAL A 146 11.76 9.06 -9.46
CA VAL A 146 11.20 8.84 -10.80
C VAL A 146 12.32 8.59 -11.83
N ASP A 147 13.42 9.36 -11.77
CA ASP A 147 14.56 9.16 -12.67
C ASP A 147 15.24 7.79 -12.50
N ALA A 148 15.31 7.31 -11.26
CA ALA A 148 15.86 5.98 -10.99
C ALA A 148 14.94 4.89 -11.53
N VAL A 149 13.63 4.99 -11.30
CA VAL A 149 12.66 4.00 -11.78
C VAL A 149 12.58 3.99 -13.31
N ASP A 150 12.57 5.15 -13.98
CA ASP A 150 12.60 5.25 -15.46
C ASP A 150 13.81 4.50 -16.05
N ARG A 151 14.99 4.68 -15.45
CA ARG A 151 16.23 4.02 -15.89
C ARG A 151 16.22 2.52 -15.64
N LEU A 152 15.68 2.08 -14.50
CA LEU A 152 15.80 0.69 -14.03
C LEU A 152 14.64 -0.21 -14.50
N ALA A 153 13.49 0.40 -14.79
CA ALA A 153 12.25 -0.29 -15.09
C ALA A 153 11.50 0.41 -16.25
N PRO A 154 12.10 0.51 -17.45
CA PRO A 154 11.47 1.16 -18.58
C PRO A 154 10.15 0.47 -18.96
N GLY A 155 9.08 1.24 -19.09
CA GLY A 155 7.76 0.75 -19.50
C GLY A 155 6.90 0.14 -18.38
N ARG A 156 7.32 0.21 -17.11
CA ARG A 156 6.56 -0.31 -15.97
C ARG A 156 5.64 0.73 -15.34
N ILE A 157 4.62 0.25 -14.62
CA ILE A 157 3.77 1.08 -13.77
C ILE A 157 4.12 0.75 -12.33
N VAL A 158 4.72 1.71 -11.62
CA VAL A 158 5.27 1.51 -10.28
C VAL A 158 4.64 2.49 -9.32
N GLN A 159 4.12 2.01 -8.20
CA GLN A 159 3.81 2.85 -7.04
C GLN A 159 5.03 2.89 -6.12
N ALA A 160 5.54 4.09 -5.82
CA ALA A 160 6.56 4.30 -4.82
C ALA A 160 5.92 4.92 -3.57
N ALA A 161 6.20 4.33 -2.42
CA ALA A 161 5.67 4.80 -1.14
C ALA A 161 6.65 4.49 -0.02
N VAL A 162 6.60 5.28 1.05
CA VAL A 162 7.11 4.86 2.35
C VAL A 162 5.92 4.34 3.14
N TRP A 163 6.03 3.25 3.88
CA TRP A 163 5.00 2.72 4.76
C TRP A 163 5.06 3.38 6.15
N GLU A 164 4.06 3.13 6.99
CA GLU A 164 3.99 3.66 8.37
C GLU A 164 5.15 3.20 9.27
N ASP A 165 5.73 2.03 8.99
CA ASP A 165 6.94 1.53 9.66
C ASP A 165 8.24 2.18 9.13
N GLY A 166 8.12 3.12 8.20
CA GLY A 166 9.23 3.84 7.57
C GLY A 166 9.89 3.09 6.41
N ARG A 167 9.44 1.87 6.07
CA ARG A 167 10.00 1.07 4.98
C ARG A 167 9.68 1.70 3.63
N LEU A 168 10.69 1.82 2.77
CA LEU A 168 10.50 2.21 1.38
C LEU A 168 9.95 1.04 0.58
N ALA A 169 8.97 1.28 -0.28
CA ALA A 169 8.40 0.25 -1.13
C ALA A 169 8.21 0.74 -2.57
N PHE A 170 8.46 -0.18 -3.49
CA PHE A 170 8.14 -0.02 -4.90
C PHE A 170 7.29 -1.21 -5.34
N SER A 171 6.02 -0.93 -5.62
CA SER A 171 5.02 -1.91 -6.01
C SER A 171 4.79 -1.82 -7.52
N ASP A 172 5.11 -2.88 -8.24
CA ASP A 172 4.74 -3.03 -9.65
C ASP A 172 3.24 -3.32 -9.75
N LEU A 173 2.50 -2.38 -10.35
CA LEU A 173 1.03 -2.42 -10.46
C LEU A 173 0.54 -3.17 -11.71
N LEU A 174 1.41 -3.82 -12.48
CA LEU A 174 1.02 -4.54 -13.68
C LEU A 174 -0.10 -5.57 -13.40
N ASP A 175 -1.11 -5.60 -14.28
CA ASP A 175 -2.26 -6.51 -14.23
C ASP A 175 -1.85 -7.99 -14.37
N GLY A 176 -1.43 -8.63 -13.28
CA GLY A 176 -1.35 -10.08 -13.07
C GLY A 176 -0.47 -10.90 -14.03
N ARG A 177 0.18 -10.24 -15.01
CA ARG A 177 0.93 -10.87 -16.11
C ARG A 177 2.45 -10.76 -15.96
N SER A 178 2.91 -10.07 -14.91
CA SER A 178 4.35 -9.96 -14.63
C SER A 178 4.87 -11.27 -14.07
N GLU A 179 5.76 -11.90 -14.82
CA GLU A 179 6.57 -13.01 -14.31
C GLU A 179 7.54 -12.52 -13.25
N MET A 180 7.80 -13.36 -12.25
CA MET A 180 8.78 -13.12 -11.19
C MET A 180 10.16 -12.73 -11.76
N SER A 181 10.59 -13.41 -12.83
CA SER A 181 11.84 -13.15 -13.57
C SER A 181 12.00 -11.70 -14.00
N SER A 182 10.89 -11.05 -14.39
CA SER A 182 10.89 -9.70 -14.90
C SER A 182 11.23 -8.67 -13.82
N MET A 183 10.99 -8.98 -12.54
CA MET A 183 11.23 -8.08 -11.41
C MET A 183 12.63 -8.23 -10.79
N VAL A 184 13.36 -9.30 -11.11
CA VAL A 184 14.72 -9.53 -10.61
C VAL A 184 15.68 -8.36 -10.86
N PRO A 185 15.69 -7.69 -12.04
CA PRO A 185 16.51 -6.49 -12.25
C PRO A 185 16.20 -5.36 -11.28
N PHE A 186 14.94 -5.23 -10.85
CA PHE A 186 14.50 -4.20 -9.93
C PHE A 186 14.97 -4.52 -8.50
N VAL A 187 14.89 -5.79 -8.09
CA VAL A 187 15.50 -6.28 -6.83
C VAL A 187 17.02 -6.07 -6.83
N ALA A 188 17.69 -6.32 -7.96
CA ALA A 188 19.13 -6.10 -8.08
C ALA A 188 19.53 -4.62 -7.91
N ALA A 189 18.60 -3.69 -8.17
CA ALA A 189 18.80 -2.25 -8.09
C ALA A 189 18.23 -1.62 -6.80
N ALA A 190 17.83 -2.43 -5.82
CA ALA A 190 17.21 -1.97 -4.58
C ALA A 190 18.05 -0.93 -3.82
N ASP A 191 19.38 -1.11 -3.73
CA ASP A 191 20.26 -0.12 -3.10
C ASP A 191 20.32 1.23 -3.85
N ASP A 192 20.20 1.20 -5.18
CA ASP A 192 20.19 2.42 -6.01
C ASP A 192 18.85 3.15 -5.89
N LEU A 193 17.75 2.41 -5.79
CA LEU A 193 16.41 2.97 -5.54
C LEU A 193 16.33 3.62 -4.16
N ARG A 194 16.87 2.96 -3.12
CA ARG A 194 16.96 3.54 -1.76
C ARG A 194 17.70 4.88 -1.77
N ARG A 195 18.86 4.92 -2.43
CA ARG A 195 19.67 6.14 -2.54
C ARG A 195 18.93 7.23 -3.31
N ALA A 196 18.23 6.88 -4.38
CA ALA A 196 17.47 7.83 -5.18
C ALA A 196 16.27 8.39 -4.42
N ALA A 197 15.64 7.59 -3.55
CA ALA A 197 14.52 8.02 -2.72
C ALA A 197 14.91 8.96 -1.58
N GLY A 198 16.20 9.15 -1.31
CA GLY A 198 16.66 10.04 -0.24
C GLY A 198 16.32 9.55 1.17
N VAL A 199 15.89 8.29 1.31
CA VAL A 199 15.57 7.69 2.61
C VAL A 199 16.85 7.26 3.35
N GLU A 200 16.74 6.99 4.64
CA GLU A 200 17.84 6.51 5.47
C GLU A 200 18.49 5.24 4.88
N ALA A 201 19.83 5.21 4.86
CA ALA A 201 20.59 4.20 4.12
C ALA A 201 20.48 2.78 4.70
N ASP A 202 20.08 2.65 5.97
CA ASP A 202 19.91 1.39 6.68
C ASP A 202 18.48 0.83 6.59
N ARG A 203 17.54 1.55 5.98
CA ARG A 203 16.15 1.09 5.84
C ARG A 203 16.03 -0.09 4.90
N ASP A 204 15.19 -1.04 5.25
CA ASP A 204 14.78 -2.07 4.32
C ASP A 204 13.96 -1.46 3.17
N ILE A 205 14.02 -2.13 2.01
CA ILE A 205 13.23 -1.76 0.84
C ILE A 205 12.39 -2.96 0.44
N GLU A 206 11.11 -2.74 0.20
CA GLU A 206 10.21 -3.75 -0.36
C GLU A 206 10.07 -3.53 -1.87
N ILE A 207 10.34 -4.58 -2.63
CA ILE A 207 10.07 -4.64 -4.06
C ILE A 207 8.95 -5.66 -4.24
N SER A 208 7.75 -5.19 -4.59
CA SER A 208 6.56 -6.03 -4.65
C SER A 208 5.85 -5.95 -5.99
N GLY A 209 5.08 -6.98 -6.30
CA GLY A 209 4.30 -7.14 -7.52
C GLY A 209 3.45 -8.39 -7.43
N PRO A 210 2.71 -8.76 -8.49
CA PRO A 210 1.69 -9.81 -8.41
C PRO A 210 2.21 -11.18 -7.98
N ARG A 211 3.48 -11.51 -8.30
CA ARG A 211 4.11 -12.81 -8.05
C ARG A 211 5.42 -12.73 -7.26
N LEU A 212 5.79 -11.54 -6.81
CA LEU A 212 7.04 -11.31 -6.10
C LEU A 212 6.83 -10.30 -4.98
N THR A 213 7.25 -10.66 -3.77
CA THR A 213 7.59 -9.69 -2.72
C THR A 213 8.99 -10.03 -2.25
N ALA A 214 9.92 -9.08 -2.41
CA ALA A 214 11.31 -9.18 -1.99
C ALA A 214 11.64 -8.05 -1.03
N VAL A 215 12.32 -8.34 0.08
CA VAL A 215 12.74 -7.32 1.07
C VAL A 215 14.25 -7.36 1.29
N PRO A 216 15.06 -6.96 0.29
CA PRO A 216 16.51 -6.92 0.45
C PRO A 216 16.94 -5.88 1.49
N ALA A 217 17.78 -6.29 2.44
CA ALA A 217 18.45 -5.37 3.34
C ALA A 217 19.44 -4.47 2.56
N PRO A 218 19.92 -3.37 3.19
CA PRO A 218 21.04 -2.61 2.65
C PRO A 218 22.26 -3.49 2.32
N GLY A 219 22.71 -3.44 1.07
CA GLY A 219 23.85 -4.23 0.58
C GLY A 219 23.54 -5.68 0.20
N GLU A 220 22.30 -6.16 0.38
CA GLU A 220 21.90 -7.51 0.00
C GLU A 220 21.40 -7.63 -1.45
N SER A 221 21.11 -6.51 -2.14
CA SER A 221 20.42 -6.47 -3.45
C SER A 221 20.97 -7.47 -4.48
N ALA A 222 22.30 -7.55 -4.62
CA ALA A 222 22.95 -8.42 -5.59
C ALA A 222 22.82 -9.92 -5.23
N ALA A 223 23.00 -10.26 -3.95
CA ALA A 223 22.87 -11.63 -3.46
C ALA A 223 21.40 -12.09 -3.50
N TYR A 224 20.48 -11.20 -3.15
CA TYR A 224 19.03 -11.44 -3.24
C TYR A 224 18.61 -11.73 -4.68
N ALA A 225 19.02 -10.88 -5.62
CA ALA A 225 18.73 -11.10 -7.03
C ALA A 225 19.39 -12.38 -7.58
N ALA A 226 20.59 -12.76 -7.12
CA ALA A 226 21.23 -14.01 -7.50
C ALA A 226 20.43 -15.23 -7.01
N MET A 227 19.99 -15.22 -5.75
CA MET A 227 19.13 -16.25 -5.19
C MET A 227 17.83 -16.39 -6.01
N LEU A 228 17.14 -15.28 -6.30
CA LEU A 228 15.89 -15.33 -7.08
C LEU A 228 16.11 -15.93 -8.47
N ARG A 229 17.22 -15.61 -9.15
CA ARG A 229 17.56 -16.25 -10.44
C ARG A 229 17.74 -17.75 -10.31
N THR A 230 18.48 -18.23 -9.32
CA THR A 230 18.63 -19.67 -9.07
C THR A 230 17.27 -20.34 -8.81
N LEU A 231 16.41 -19.73 -8.00
CA LEU A 231 15.07 -20.27 -7.74
C LEU A 231 14.22 -20.39 -9.00
N ILE A 232 14.27 -19.38 -9.88
CA ILE A 232 13.51 -19.35 -11.13
C ILE A 232 14.12 -20.32 -12.16
N ASP A 233 15.41 -20.17 -12.46
CA ASP A 233 16.06 -20.80 -13.60
C ASP A 233 16.36 -22.29 -13.35
N GLU A 234 16.69 -22.67 -12.11
CA GLU A 234 17.07 -24.05 -11.77
C GLU A 234 15.90 -24.85 -11.18
N TYR A 235 15.02 -24.21 -10.41
CA TYR A 235 13.95 -24.89 -9.66
C TYR A 235 12.54 -24.54 -10.14
N GLY A 236 12.39 -23.66 -11.13
CA GLY A 236 11.09 -23.35 -11.73
C GLY A 236 10.13 -22.67 -10.77
N VAL A 237 10.63 -21.91 -9.79
CA VAL A 237 9.79 -21.10 -8.89
C VAL A 237 9.06 -20.02 -9.70
N THR A 238 7.74 -19.97 -9.58
CA THR A 238 6.88 -19.03 -10.32
C THR A 238 6.45 -17.84 -9.48
N ASP A 239 6.39 -18.01 -8.16
CA ASP A 239 5.95 -16.99 -7.22
C ASP A 239 6.76 -17.07 -5.93
N PHE A 240 7.10 -15.90 -5.37
CA PHE A 240 7.94 -15.77 -4.20
C PHE A 240 7.47 -14.62 -3.33
N TRP A 241 7.19 -14.86 -2.05
CA TRP A 241 6.85 -13.82 -1.09
C TRP A 241 7.73 -13.92 0.14
N ASP A 242 8.59 -12.93 0.33
CA ASP A 242 9.35 -12.75 1.56
C ASP A 242 8.41 -12.43 2.73
N GLY A 243 8.54 -13.18 3.82
CA GLY A 243 7.72 -13.01 5.01
C GLY A 243 8.02 -11.75 5.81
N ALA A 244 9.10 -11.03 5.51
CA ALA A 244 9.36 -9.68 6.02
C ALA A 244 8.55 -8.60 5.27
N GLY A 245 7.99 -8.94 4.09
CA GLY A 245 7.17 -8.07 3.26
C GLY A 245 5.74 -7.88 3.78
N GLY A 246 4.87 -7.32 2.93
CA GLY A 246 3.46 -7.02 3.21
C GLY A 246 2.72 -7.98 4.14
N GLY A 247 2.01 -7.40 5.12
CA GLY A 247 1.09 -8.06 6.04
C GLY A 247 1.75 -9.13 6.91
N THR A 248 2.22 -8.75 8.11
CA THR A 248 2.72 -9.71 9.12
C THR A 248 1.72 -10.86 9.27
N PRO A 249 2.14 -12.13 9.10
CA PRO A 249 1.28 -13.27 9.35
C PRO A 249 0.61 -13.18 10.73
N ILE A 250 -0.64 -13.61 10.85
CA ILE A 250 -1.47 -13.46 12.07
C ILE A 250 -0.78 -14.03 13.33
N ASP A 251 0.09 -15.01 13.16
CA ASP A 251 0.86 -15.64 14.24
C ASP A 251 2.23 -14.99 14.53
N GLY A 252 2.55 -13.88 13.86
CA GLY A 252 3.77 -13.09 14.08
C GLY A 252 5.04 -13.74 13.54
N VAL A 253 4.96 -14.86 12.81
CA VAL A 253 6.13 -15.56 12.28
C VAL A 253 6.27 -15.26 10.80
N ALA A 254 7.31 -14.50 10.44
CA ALA A 254 7.70 -14.29 9.06
C ALA A 254 8.01 -15.63 8.38
N ARG A 255 7.42 -15.88 7.22
CA ARG A 255 7.63 -17.09 6.42
C ARG A 255 7.78 -16.74 4.95
N THR A 256 8.79 -17.32 4.32
CA THR A 256 8.97 -17.20 2.87
C THR A 256 8.00 -18.15 2.18
N GLN A 257 7.08 -17.62 1.38
CA GLN A 257 6.11 -18.42 0.64
C GLN A 257 6.57 -18.58 -0.80
N ILE A 258 6.49 -19.80 -1.33
CA ILE A 258 6.99 -20.14 -2.66
C ILE A 258 5.94 -20.96 -3.40
N MET A 259 5.76 -20.66 -4.69
CA MET A 259 5.03 -21.51 -5.62
C MET A 259 5.99 -22.07 -6.67
N GLY A 260 5.94 -23.39 -6.89
CA GLY A 260 6.83 -24.12 -7.79
C GLY A 260 6.57 -25.62 -7.72
N ASP A 261 7.40 -26.43 -8.38
CA ASP A 261 7.28 -27.89 -8.34
C ASP A 261 7.62 -28.43 -6.93
N PRO A 262 6.70 -29.12 -6.23
CA PRO A 262 6.97 -29.71 -4.93
C PRO A 262 8.16 -30.67 -4.89
N ALA A 263 8.54 -31.27 -6.04
CA ALA A 263 9.72 -32.13 -6.15
C ALA A 263 11.04 -31.37 -5.90
N THR A 264 11.04 -30.05 -6.07
CA THR A 264 12.24 -29.19 -5.87
C THR A 264 12.35 -28.61 -4.45
N ARG A 265 11.40 -28.92 -3.56
CA ARG A 265 11.27 -28.32 -2.21
C ARG A 265 12.58 -28.29 -1.43
N GLU A 266 13.24 -29.43 -1.29
CA GLU A 266 14.50 -29.53 -0.53
C GLU A 266 15.62 -28.70 -1.16
N SER A 267 15.66 -28.59 -2.49
CA SER A 267 16.68 -27.83 -3.22
C SER A 267 16.44 -26.32 -3.10
N VAL A 268 15.18 -25.90 -3.17
CA VAL A 268 14.79 -24.50 -2.93
C VAL A 268 15.09 -24.07 -1.50
N GLU A 269 14.72 -24.88 -0.50
CA GLU A 269 15.03 -24.61 0.91
C GLU A 269 16.55 -24.53 1.15
N ALA A 270 17.32 -25.43 0.53
CA ALA A 270 18.77 -25.40 0.61
C ALA A 270 19.36 -24.15 -0.04
N ALA A 271 18.85 -23.74 -1.21
CA ALA A 271 19.30 -22.53 -1.90
C ALA A 271 18.99 -21.25 -1.11
N VAL A 272 17.79 -21.14 -0.53
CA VAL A 272 17.42 -20.03 0.37
C VAL A 272 18.36 -20.00 1.58
N ARG A 273 18.61 -21.13 2.23
CA ARG A 273 19.50 -21.20 3.39
C ARG A 273 20.96 -20.89 3.05
N ALA A 274 21.42 -21.30 1.88
CA ALA A 274 22.78 -21.05 1.40
C ALA A 274 23.00 -19.61 0.90
N SER A 275 21.94 -18.83 0.71
CA SER A 275 22.02 -17.45 0.20
C SER A 275 22.80 -16.49 1.12
N GLY A 276 22.86 -16.79 2.42
CA GLY A 276 23.45 -15.90 3.43
C GLY A 276 22.67 -14.61 3.67
N LEU A 277 21.46 -14.50 3.11
CA LEU A 277 20.55 -13.37 3.30
C LEU A 277 19.83 -13.48 4.64
N ARG A 278 19.29 -12.36 5.14
CA ARG A 278 18.46 -12.36 6.37
C ARG A 278 17.31 -13.37 6.35
N LEU A 279 16.72 -13.63 5.19
CA LEU A 279 15.62 -14.59 5.02
C LEU A 279 16.05 -16.06 5.09
N ALA A 280 17.36 -16.36 5.14
CA ALA A 280 17.89 -17.72 5.14
C ALA A 280 17.42 -18.56 6.34
N ASP A 281 17.11 -17.90 7.45
CA ASP A 281 16.62 -18.52 8.69
C ASP A 281 15.09 -18.57 8.77
N ALA A 282 14.38 -17.93 7.83
CA ALA A 282 12.92 -17.93 7.81
C ALA A 282 12.38 -19.29 7.32
N PRO A 283 11.30 -19.82 7.93
CA PRO A 283 10.63 -21.00 7.40
C PRO A 283 10.15 -20.77 5.98
N VAL A 284 10.42 -21.74 5.09
CA VAL A 284 9.90 -21.75 3.72
C VAL A 284 8.61 -22.56 3.66
N VAL A 285 7.57 -22.01 3.04
CA VAL A 285 6.27 -22.64 2.87
C VAL A 285 5.95 -22.75 1.38
N PHE A 286 5.70 -23.97 0.93
CA PHE A 286 5.23 -24.23 -0.43
C PHE A 286 3.71 -24.09 -0.50
N ARG A 287 3.23 -23.31 -1.47
CA ARG A 287 1.80 -23.21 -1.80
C ARG A 287 1.49 -24.08 -3.00
N GLU A 288 0.37 -24.81 -2.92
CA GLU A 288 -0.18 -25.59 -4.04
C GLU A 288 -1.18 -24.72 -4.81
N TYR A 289 -1.37 -25.03 -6.09
CA TYR A 289 -2.41 -24.44 -6.94
C TYR A 289 -3.82 -24.90 -6.53
#